data_AF-A0A520MXH0-F1
#
_entry.id   AF-A0A520MXH0-F1
#
_cell.length_a   1.000
_cell.length_b   1.000
_cell.length_c   1.000
_cell.angle_alpha   90.00
_cell.angle_beta   90.00
_cell.angle_gamma   90.00
#
_symmetry.space_group_name_H-M   'P 1'
#
loop_
_entity.id
_entity.type
_entity.pdbx_description
1 polymer ?
#
loop_
_entity_poly.entity_id
_entity_poly.type
_entity_poly.pdbx_seq_one_letter_code
_entity_poly.pdbx_strand_id
1 'polypeptide(L)'
;MNNKIPPPLVTLFFGSCIYFSKSYFVEFNFQILNILSLLSFILGICILMAAVRSFKNQNTTINPIKIEKASSLVVSGVFRFSRNPMYLGMMFILFGLTLMFNLIGGIIFTLIFMLFITTFQI
;
A
#
# COMPACT_ATOMS: atom_id res chain seq x y z
N MET A 1 -13.22 -16.82 11.48
CA MET A 1 -13.60 -16.48 10.08
C MET A 1 -12.31 -16.22 9.31
N ASN A 2 -11.96 -17.09 8.37
CA ASN A 2 -10.56 -17.41 8.03
C ASN A 2 -10.07 -16.90 6.66
N ASN A 3 -10.76 -15.94 6.04
CA ASN A 3 -10.38 -15.43 4.71
C ASN A 3 -9.89 -13.98 4.82
N LYS A 4 -8.65 -13.79 5.27
CA LYS A 4 -7.94 -12.52 5.08
C LYS A 4 -7.77 -12.31 3.57
N ILE A 5 -8.40 -11.28 3.01
CA ILE A 5 -8.24 -10.91 1.60
C ILE A 5 -6.78 -10.48 1.40
N PRO A 6 -6.06 -10.97 0.36
CA PRO A 6 -4.71 -10.51 0.06
C PRO A 6 -4.63 -8.98 0.00
N PRO A 7 -3.76 -8.33 0.80
CA PRO A 7 -3.62 -6.88 0.82
C PRO A 7 -3.40 -6.23 -0.56
N PRO A 8 -2.64 -6.82 -1.51
CA PRO A 8 -2.54 -6.29 -2.87
C PRO A 8 -3.88 -6.20 -3.61
N LEU A 9 -4.82 -7.14 -3.39
CA LEU A 9 -6.14 -7.10 -4.00
C LEU A 9 -6.98 -5.95 -3.42
N VAL A 10 -6.87 -5.71 -2.12
CA VAL A 10 -7.50 -4.56 -1.46
C VAL A 10 -6.95 -3.25 -2.02
N THR A 11 -5.62 -3.16 -2.17
CA THR A 11 -4.97 -1.98 -2.79
C THR A 11 -5.44 -1.77 -4.23
N LEU A 12 -5.53 -2.82 -5.05
CA LEU A 12 -6.04 -2.72 -6.41
C LEU A 12 -7.48 -2.23 -6.44
N PHE A 13 -8.34 -2.77 -5.58
CA PHE A 13 -9.74 -2.35 -5.46
C PHE A 13 -9.84 -0.85 -5.15
N PHE A 14 -9.15 -0.37 -4.12
CA PHE A 14 -9.18 1.06 -3.78
C PHE A 14 -8.52 1.92 -4.86
N GLY A 15 -7.45 1.46 -5.51
CA GLY A 15 -6.83 2.15 -6.63
C GLY A 15 -7.80 2.31 -7.81
N SER A 16 -8.59 1.28 -8.11
CA SER A 16 -9.67 1.35 -9.09
C SER A 16 -10.76 2.33 -8.67
N CYS A 17 -11.18 2.32 -7.41
CA CYS A 17 -12.15 3.30 -6.91
C CYS A 17 -11.67 4.73 -7.11
N ILE A 18 -10.40 5.02 -6.78
CA ILE A 18 -9.78 6.34 -7.01
C ILE A 18 -9.82 6.70 -8.50
N TYR A 19 -9.41 5.79 -9.38
CA TYR A 19 -9.39 6.07 -10.82
C TYR A 19 -10.78 6.36 -11.39
N PHE A 20 -11.77 5.53 -11.05
CA PHE A 20 -13.14 5.67 -11.57
C PHE A 20 -13.91 6.81 -10.91
N SER A 21 -13.53 7.23 -9.70
CA SER A 21 -14.21 8.35 -9.02
C SER A 21 -13.80 9.72 -9.55
N LYS A 22 -12.78 9.82 -10.40
CA LYS A 22 -12.19 11.11 -10.81
C LYS A 22 -13.20 12.11 -11.38
N SER A 23 -14.21 11.64 -12.12
CA SER A 23 -15.23 12.49 -12.76
C SER A 23 -16.22 13.10 -11.77
N TYR A 24 -16.31 12.59 -10.54
CA TYR A 24 -17.21 13.08 -9.51
C TYR A 24 -16.58 14.18 -8.64
N PHE A 25 -15.26 14.40 -8.76
CA PHE A 25 -14.51 15.36 -7.95
C PHE A 25 -13.90 16.45 -8.82
N VAL A 26 -13.52 17.55 -8.17
CA VAL A 26 -12.80 18.65 -8.82
C VAL A 26 -11.41 18.19 -9.24
N GLU A 27 -11.07 18.44 -10.50
CA GLU A 27 -9.74 18.17 -11.04
C GLU A 27 -8.75 19.26 -10.63
N PHE A 28 -7.59 18.84 -10.11
CA PHE A 28 -6.47 19.72 -9.78
C PHE A 28 -5.31 19.41 -10.71
N ASN A 29 -4.98 20.31 -11.62
CA ASN A 29 -3.90 20.11 -12.58
C ASN A 29 -2.70 21.00 -12.26
N PHE A 30 -1.94 20.63 -11.23
CA PHE A 30 -0.69 21.30 -10.90
C PHE A 30 0.50 20.40 -11.21
N GLN A 31 1.51 20.93 -11.90
CA GLN A 31 2.71 20.17 -12.26
C GLN A 31 3.44 19.57 -11.04
N ILE A 32 3.40 20.28 -9.89
CA ILE A 32 3.97 19.77 -8.64
C ILE A 32 3.30 18.47 -8.17
N LEU A 33 2.00 18.29 -8.39
CA LEU A 33 1.28 17.07 -8.01
C LEU A 33 1.74 15.87 -8.82
N ASN A 34 2.04 16.05 -10.11
CA ASN A 34 2.58 14.99 -10.96
C ASN A 34 3.97 14.53 -10.48
N ILE A 35 4.84 15.46 -10.09
CA ILE A 35 6.17 15.15 -9.54
C ILE A 35 6.01 14.41 -8.20
N LEU A 36 5.17 14.91 -7.30
CA LEU A 36 4.91 14.28 -6.01
C LEU A 36 4.28 12.89 -6.16
N SER A 37 3.40 12.71 -7.13
CA SER A 37 2.81 11.40 -7.46
C SER A 37 3.89 10.40 -7.87
N LEU A 38 4.76 10.78 -8.80
CA LEU A 38 5.87 9.93 -9.25
C LEU A 38 6.81 9.56 -8.10
N LEU A 39 7.21 10.54 -7.28
CA LEU A 39 8.02 10.30 -6.09
C LEU A 39 7.34 9.33 -5.12
N SER A 40 6.03 9.48 -4.93
CA SER A 40 5.24 8.61 -4.08
C SER A 40 5.23 7.16 -4.58
N PHE A 41 5.04 6.94 -5.90
CA PHE A 41 5.12 5.61 -6.50
C PHE A 41 6.50 4.98 -6.34
N ILE A 42 7.57 5.75 -6.61
CA ILE A 42 8.95 5.27 -6.47
C ILE A 42 9.20 4.83 -5.02
N LEU A 43 8.81 5.65 -4.04
CA LEU A 43 8.94 5.31 -2.62
C LEU A 43 8.15 4.04 -2.26
N GLY A 44 6.89 3.95 -2.71
CA GLY A 44 6.04 2.79 -2.46
C GLY A 44 6.65 1.49 -3.01
N ILE A 45 7.12 1.51 -4.25
CA ILE A 45 7.78 0.38 -4.90
C ILE A 45 9.08 0.01 -4.18
N CYS A 46 9.92 1.00 -3.83
CA CYS A 46 11.15 0.76 -3.07
C CYS A 46 10.88 0.06 -1.73
N ILE A 47 9.86 0.51 -0.99
CA ILE A 47 9.47 -0.12 0.28
C ILE A 47 8.98 -1.56 0.06
N LEU A 48 8.14 -1.80 -0.95
CA LEU A 48 7.66 -3.14 -1.29
C LEU A 48 8.83 -4.08 -1.65
N MET A 49 9.73 -3.64 -2.53
CA MET A 49 10.89 -4.42 -2.93
C MET A 49 11.82 -4.71 -1.74
N ALA A 50 12.04 -3.73 -0.87
CA ALA A 50 12.84 -3.93 0.34
C ALA A 50 12.19 -4.93 1.30
N ALA A 51 10.86 -4.87 1.47
CA ALA A 51 10.12 -5.83 2.30
C ALA A 51 10.21 -7.25 1.73
N VAL A 52 9.99 -7.42 0.42
CA VAL A 52 10.11 -8.71 -0.27
C VAL A 52 11.54 -9.27 -0.18
N ARG A 53 12.55 -8.41 -0.34
CA ARG A 53 13.96 -8.82 -0.21
C ARG A 53 14.30 -9.27 1.21
N SER A 54 13.76 -8.59 2.24
CA SER A 54 13.94 -9.02 3.63
C SER A 54 13.33 -10.40 3.90
N PHE A 55 12.14 -10.71 3.37
CA PHE A 55 11.56 -12.06 3.48
C PHE A 55 12.36 -13.12 2.73
N LYS A 56 12.79 -12.80 1.50
CA LYS A 56 13.62 -13.71 0.68
C LYS A 56 14.94 -14.03 1.37
N ASN A 57 15.60 -13.03 1.96
CA ASN A 57 16.87 -13.20 2.67
C ASN A 57 16.73 -14.08 3.93
N GLN A 58 15.53 -14.20 4.50
CA GLN A 58 15.27 -15.03 5.67
C GLN A 58 14.66 -16.39 5.32
N ASN A 59 14.54 -16.75 4.03
CA ASN A 59 13.89 -17.99 3.56
C ASN A 59 12.50 -18.23 4.16
N THR A 60 11.76 -17.16 4.48
CA THR A 60 10.41 -17.24 5.05
C THR A 60 9.36 -16.86 4.02
N THR A 61 8.13 -17.35 4.20
CA THR A 61 7.05 -17.11 3.25
C THR A 61 6.58 -15.66 3.30
N ILE A 62 6.46 -15.02 2.13
CA ILE A 62 5.90 -13.66 1.95
C ILE A 62 4.37 -13.64 2.20
N ASN A 63 3.72 -14.78 2.47
CA ASN A 63 2.27 -14.89 2.50
C ASN A 63 1.68 -14.46 3.86
N PRO A 64 1.03 -13.27 3.96
CA PRO A 64 0.49 -12.75 5.22
C PRO A 64 -0.75 -13.52 5.71
N ILE A 65 -1.29 -14.43 4.90
CA ILE A 65 -2.49 -15.22 5.20
C ILE A 65 -2.12 -16.54 5.91
N LYS A 66 -0.89 -17.04 5.72
CA LYS A 66 -0.41 -18.29 6.35
C LYS A 66 0.63 -17.99 7.43
N ILE A 67 0.19 -17.32 8.50
CA ILE A 67 1.02 -17.00 9.67
C ILE A 67 1.60 -18.28 10.29
N GLU A 68 0.87 -19.39 10.24
CA GLU A 68 1.32 -20.73 10.72
C GLU A 68 2.54 -21.30 9.98
N LYS A 69 2.93 -20.73 8.83
CA LYS A 69 4.15 -21.11 8.08
C LYS A 69 5.34 -20.17 8.31
N ALA A 70 5.20 -19.13 9.13
CA ALA A 70 6.30 -18.23 9.45
C ALA A 70 7.28 -18.93 10.41
N SER A 71 8.46 -19.32 9.90
CA SER A 71 9.50 -20.00 10.67
C SER A 71 10.39 -19.04 11.47
N SER A 72 10.38 -17.74 11.17
CA SER A 72 11.15 -16.72 11.89
C SER A 72 10.58 -15.30 11.72
N LEU A 73 10.80 -14.45 12.73
CA LEU A 73 10.40 -13.04 12.73
C LEU A 73 11.47 -12.19 12.01
N VAL A 74 11.09 -11.51 10.94
CA VAL A 74 11.96 -10.60 10.19
C VAL A 74 12.08 -9.26 10.92
N VAL A 75 13.22 -8.99 11.56
CA VAL A 75 13.49 -7.71 12.26
C VAL A 75 14.62 -6.86 11.63
N SER A 76 15.04 -7.19 10.41
CA SER A 76 16.13 -6.51 9.68
C SER A 76 15.63 -5.71 8.47
N GLY A 77 16.41 -4.69 8.07
CA GLY A 77 16.04 -3.81 6.96
C GLY A 77 14.83 -2.92 7.28
N VAL A 78 13.88 -2.82 6.35
CA VAL A 78 12.67 -1.97 6.49
C VAL A 78 11.76 -2.38 7.65
N PHE A 79 11.86 -3.63 8.11
CA PHE A 79 11.12 -4.13 9.27
C PHE A 79 11.56 -3.54 10.62
N ARG A 80 12.69 -2.80 10.66
CA ARG A 80 13.10 -2.03 11.85
C ARG A 80 12.24 -0.79 12.07
N PHE A 81 11.66 -0.25 11.00
CA PHE A 81 10.89 0.99 11.05
C PHE A 81 9.38 0.74 11.16
N SER A 82 8.89 -0.39 10.64
CA SER A 82 7.49 -0.78 10.73
C SER A 82 7.36 -2.30 10.80
N ARG A 83 6.38 -2.79 11.56
CA ARG A 83 6.02 -4.21 11.61
C ARG A 83 5.41 -4.69 10.28
N ASN A 84 4.79 -3.79 9.52
CA ASN A 84 4.08 -4.08 8.27
C ASN A 84 4.51 -3.11 7.14
N PRO A 85 5.79 -3.14 6.73
CA PRO A 85 6.32 -2.20 5.72
C PRO A 85 5.62 -2.37 4.36
N MET A 86 5.09 -3.55 4.05
CA MET A 86 4.33 -3.77 2.81
C MET A 86 3.08 -2.87 2.72
N TYR A 87 2.35 -2.68 3.83
CA TYR A 87 1.15 -1.84 3.85
C TYR A 87 1.50 -0.37 3.69
N LEU A 88 2.65 0.04 4.24
CA LEU A 88 3.19 1.38 4.02
C LEU A 88 3.50 1.61 2.53
N GLY A 89 4.14 0.64 1.86
CA GLY A 89 4.38 0.71 0.43
C GLY A 89 3.10 0.82 -0.41
N MET A 90 2.07 0.04 -0.07
CA MET A 90 0.74 0.10 -0.71
C MET A 90 0.04 1.44 -0.49
N MET A 91 0.15 2.01 0.71
CA MET A 91 -0.39 3.34 1.02
C MET A 91 0.27 4.43 0.16
N PHE A 92 1.59 4.39 -0.01
CA PHE A 92 2.29 5.31 -0.91
C PHE A 92 1.85 5.15 -2.38
N ILE A 93 1.58 3.94 -2.84
CA ILE A 93 1.03 3.72 -4.19
C ILE A 93 -0.36 4.38 -4.33
N LEU A 94 -1.26 4.18 -3.35
CA LEU A 94 -2.58 4.83 -3.36
C LEU A 94 -2.50 6.36 -3.24
N PHE A 95 -1.53 6.85 -2.48
CA PHE A 95 -1.27 8.28 -2.38
C PHE A 95 -0.76 8.87 -3.70
N GLY A 96 0.11 8.16 -4.42
CA GLY A 96 0.48 8.51 -5.80
C GLY A 96 -0.73 8.63 -6.73
N LEU A 97 -1.65 7.66 -6.69
CA LEU A 97 -2.90 7.70 -7.46
C LEU A 97 -3.81 8.87 -7.05
N THR A 98 -3.89 9.16 -5.75
CA THR A 98 -4.64 10.30 -5.20
C THR A 98 -4.15 11.62 -5.78
N LEU A 99 -2.83 11.81 -5.79
CA LEU A 99 -2.20 13.02 -6.35
C LEU A 99 -2.39 13.14 -7.87
N MET A 100 -2.46 12.00 -8.57
CA MET A 100 -2.56 11.96 -10.04
C MET A 100 -3.99 12.10 -10.57
N PHE A 101 -4.99 11.50 -9.91
CA PHE A 101 -6.34 11.39 -10.46
C PHE A 101 -7.37 12.28 -9.77
N ASN A 102 -7.41 12.31 -8.45
CA ASN A 102 -8.29 13.21 -7.69
C ASN A 102 -7.86 13.25 -6.23
N LEU A 103 -7.55 14.45 -5.74
CA LEU A 103 -7.09 14.67 -4.37
C LEU A 103 -8.18 14.31 -3.35
N ILE A 104 -9.39 14.83 -3.54
CA ILE A 104 -10.46 14.71 -2.53
C ILE A 104 -10.91 13.25 -2.38
N GLY A 105 -11.37 12.64 -3.47
CA GLY A 105 -11.78 11.24 -3.47
C GLY A 105 -10.63 10.29 -3.15
N GLY A 106 -9.43 10.56 -3.68
CA GLY A 106 -8.23 9.80 -3.40
C GLY A 106 -7.86 9.76 -1.92
N ILE A 107 -7.90 10.91 -1.23
CA ILE A 107 -7.66 10.98 0.22
C ILE A 107 -8.70 10.13 0.96
N ILE A 108 -9.98 10.25 0.61
CA ILE A 108 -11.06 9.48 1.24
C ILE A 108 -10.82 7.98 1.07
N PHE A 109 -10.60 7.50 -0.16
CA PHE A 109 -10.37 6.08 -0.42
C PHE A 109 -9.07 5.56 0.21
N THR A 110 -8.01 6.37 0.22
CA THR A 110 -6.74 6.02 0.88
C THR A 110 -6.90 5.90 2.39
N LEU A 111 -7.68 6.79 3.02
CA LEU A 111 -8.00 6.70 4.45
C LEU A 111 -8.86 5.47 4.77
N ILE A 112 -9.87 5.17 3.95
CA ILE A 112 -10.70 3.96 4.11
C ILE A 112 -9.83 2.71 3.94
N PHE A 113 -8.92 2.68 2.98
CA PHE A 113 -7.93 1.60 2.82
C PHE A 113 -7.11 1.41 4.10
N MET A 114 -6.59 2.48 4.69
CA MET A 114 -5.80 2.41 5.92
C MET A 114 -6.62 1.85 7.08
N LEU A 115 -7.85 2.33 7.25
CA LEU A 115 -8.77 1.81 8.27
C LEU A 115 -9.07 0.32 8.05
N PHE A 116 -9.32 -0.09 6.81
CA PHE A 116 -9.55 -1.50 6.45
C PHE A 116 -8.35 -2.39 6.78
N ILE A 117 -7.14 -1.98 6.39
CA ILE A 117 -5.92 -2.74 6.67
C ILE A 117 -5.68 -2.83 8.17
N THR A 118 -5.83 -1.74 8.92
CA THR A 118 -5.62 -1.72 10.37
C THR A 118 -6.63 -2.59 11.12
N THR A 119 -7.86 -2.72 10.64
CA THR A 119 -8.91 -3.49 11.32
C THR A 119 -8.93 -4.98 10.95
N PHE A 120 -8.63 -5.31 9.71
CA PHE A 120 -8.79 -6.69 9.20
C PHE A 120 -7.47 -7.43 8.94
N GLN A 121 -6.34 -6.72 8.81
CA GLN A 121 -5.07 -7.33 8.41
C GLN A 121 -3.98 -7.29 9.48
N ILE A 122 -3.92 -6.22 10.27
CA ILE A 122 -3.02 -6.05 11.43
C ILE A 122 -3.65 -6.70 12.66
#